data_AF-A0A950BPI4-F1
#
_entry.id   AF-A0A950BPI4-F1
#
_cell.length_a   1.000
_cell.length_b   1.000
_cell.length_c   1.000
_cell.angle_alpha   90.00
_cell.angle_beta   90.00
_cell.angle_gamma   90.00
#
_symmetry.space_group_name_H-M   'P 1'
#
loop_
_entity.id
_entity.type
_entity.pdbx_description
1 polymer ?
#
loop_
_entity_poly.entity_id
_entity_poly.type
_entity_poly.pdbx_seq_one_letter_code
_entity_poly.pdbx_strand_id
1 'polypeptide(L)'
;MNLHRLLAQRATAKRPLRLALIGAGKFGSMFLAQASRMPGIHLVAVVDLAPQHARERLAHVGWNAERFAAPAIADAAKHGTTCV
;
A
#
# COMPACT_ATOMS: atom_id res chain seq x y z
N MET A 1 7.66 6.53 22.30
CA MET A 1 6.97 5.46 21.53
C MET A 1 7.96 4.76 20.59
N ASN A 2 7.99 3.42 20.56
CA ASN A 2 9.00 2.63 19.81
C ASN A 2 8.54 2.13 18.43
N LEU A 3 7.26 2.26 18.07
CA LEU A 3 6.69 1.64 16.87
C LEU A 3 7.30 2.15 15.56
N HIS A 4 7.55 3.45 15.45
CA HIS A 4 8.22 4.03 14.28
C HIS A 4 9.64 3.45 14.11
N ARG A 5 10.40 3.34 15.22
CA ARG A 5 11.72 2.72 15.24
C ARG A 5 11.66 1.24 14.81
N LEU A 6 10.67 0.49 15.28
CA LEU A 6 10.49 -0.93 14.92
C LEU A 6 10.11 -1.10 13.44
N LEU A 7 9.32 -0.20 12.86
CA LEU A 7 9.00 -0.18 11.43
C LEU A 7 10.24 0.14 10.57
N ALA A 8 11.04 1.13 10.97
CA ALA A 8 12.30 1.43 10.31
C ALA A 8 13.25 0.23 10.31
N GLN A 9 13.35 -0.48 11.43
CA GLN A 9 14.15 -1.72 11.52
C GLN A 9 13.67 -2.81 10.55
N ARG A 10 12.35 -2.98 10.39
CA ARG A 10 11.79 -3.89 9.39
C ARG A 10 12.13 -3.49 7.96
N ALA A 11 12.12 -2.19 7.67
CA ALA A 11 12.52 -1.65 6.37
C ALA A 11 13.99 -1.99 6.07
N THR A 12 14.89 -1.69 7.00
CA THR A 12 16.33 -1.99 6.87
C THR A 12 16.59 -3.49 6.71
N ALA A 13 15.86 -4.33 7.45
CA ALA A 13 15.96 -5.79 7.36
C ALA A 13 15.25 -6.38 6.11
N LYS A 14 14.73 -5.55 5.19
CA LYS A 14 13.96 -5.97 4.01
C LYS A 14 12.81 -6.95 4.33
N ARG A 15 12.21 -6.79 5.51
CA ARG A 15 11.11 -7.64 6.01
C ARG A 15 9.89 -6.78 6.40
N PRO A 16 9.29 -6.08 5.42
CA PRO A 16 8.17 -5.18 5.68
C PRO A 16 6.95 -5.94 6.18
N LEU A 17 6.07 -5.22 6.89
CA LEU A 17 4.71 -5.69 7.13
C LEU A 17 3.93 -5.61 5.82
N ARG A 18 3.43 -6.76 5.37
CA ARG A 18 2.62 -6.88 4.16
C ARG A 18 1.16 -6.76 4.54
N LEU A 19 0.48 -5.80 3.96
CA LEU A 19 -0.91 -5.45 4.28
C LEU A 19 -1.78 -5.54 3.02
N ALA A 20 -3.05 -5.84 3.23
CA ALA A 20 -4.11 -5.64 2.25
C ALA A 20 -5.13 -4.68 2.85
N LEU A 21 -5.65 -3.77 2.02
CA LEU A 21 -6.76 -2.89 2.38
C LEU A 21 -8.02 -3.37 1.64
N ILE A 22 -9.12 -3.55 2.36
CA ILE A 22 -10.43 -3.85 1.76
C ILE A 22 -11.30 -2.61 1.88
N GLY A 23 -11.61 -1.99 0.75
CA GLY A 23 -12.37 -0.75 0.62
C GLY A 23 -11.50 0.51 0.62
N ALA A 24 -11.49 1.23 -0.51
CA ALA A 24 -10.82 2.52 -0.70
C ALA A 24 -11.76 3.72 -0.48
N GLY A 25 -12.80 3.55 0.35
CA GLY A 25 -13.71 4.62 0.78
C GLY A 25 -13.03 5.69 1.64
N LYS A 26 -13.81 6.50 2.37
CA LYS A 26 -13.30 7.66 3.15
C LYS A 26 -12.14 7.29 4.08
N PHE A 27 -12.31 6.27 4.91
CA PHE A 27 -11.29 5.83 5.86
C PHE A 27 -10.12 5.12 5.19
N GLY A 28 -10.39 4.28 4.18
CA GLY A 28 -9.35 3.64 3.38
C GLY A 28 -8.43 4.67 2.72
N SER A 29 -9.01 5.70 2.11
CA SER A 29 -8.26 6.79 1.48
C SER A 29 -7.38 7.57 2.47
N MET A 30 -7.85 7.79 3.71
CA MET A 30 -7.03 8.41 4.76
C MET A 30 -5.82 7.53 5.13
N PHE A 31 -6.01 6.22 5.22
CA PHE A 31 -4.90 5.29 5.43
C PHE A 31 -3.93 5.29 4.24
N LEU A 32 -4.44 5.23 3.01
CA LEU A 32 -3.63 5.25 1.78
C LEU A 32 -2.74 6.50 1.67
N ALA A 33 -3.24 7.66 2.10
CA ALA A 33 -2.49 8.91 2.12
C ALA A 33 -1.26 8.87 3.06
N GLN A 34 -1.32 8.07 4.12
CA GLN A 34 -0.21 7.88 5.07
C GLN A 34 0.67 6.69 4.73
N ALA A 35 0.07 5.57 4.28
CA ALA A 35 0.77 4.31 4.04
C ALA A 35 1.93 4.45 3.04
N SER A 36 1.82 5.35 2.05
CA SER A 36 2.90 5.62 1.09
C SER A 36 4.17 6.18 1.74
N ARG A 37 4.07 6.77 2.93
CA ARG A 37 5.12 7.48 3.67
C ARG A 37 5.62 6.70 4.90
N MET A 38 5.22 5.45 5.06
CA MET A 38 5.58 4.62 6.21
C MET A 38 6.60 3.54 5.81
N PRO A 39 7.92 3.76 6.01
CA PRO A 39 8.93 2.75 5.78
C PRO A 39 8.64 1.47 6.56
N GLY A 40 8.84 0.32 5.93
CA GLY A 40 8.58 -0.98 6.54
C GLY A 40 7.13 -1.43 6.46
N ILE A 41 6.25 -0.64 5.83
CA ILE A 41 4.94 -1.10 5.36
C ILE A 41 5.01 -1.35 3.85
N HIS A 42 4.42 -2.47 3.43
CA HIS A 42 4.16 -2.80 2.04
C HIS A 42 2.69 -3.11 1.88
N LEU A 43 1.95 -2.19 1.25
CA LEU A 43 0.57 -2.45 0.85
C LEU A 43 0.60 -3.30 -0.42
N VAL A 44 0.34 -4.61 -0.27
CA VAL A 44 0.44 -5.57 -1.37
C VAL A 44 -0.83 -5.55 -2.22
N ALA A 45 -1.98 -5.31 -1.60
CA ALA A 45 -3.28 -5.32 -2.28
C ALA A 45 -4.22 -4.22 -1.78
N VAL A 46 -5.01 -3.66 -2.69
CA VAL A 46 -6.23 -2.90 -2.39
C VAL A 46 -7.38 -3.63 -3.06
N VAL A 47 -8.34 -4.10 -2.28
CA VAL A 47 -9.51 -4.82 -2.76
C VAL A 47 -10.70 -3.88 -2.65
N ASP A 48 -11.43 -3.67 -3.74
CA ASP A 48 -12.61 -2.82 -3.76
C ASP A 48 -13.69 -3.43 -4.65
N LEU A 49 -14.96 -3.09 -4.39
CA LEU A 49 -16.07 -3.48 -5.25
C LEU A 49 -15.97 -2.79 -6.62
N ALA A 50 -15.38 -1.59 -6.67
CA ALA A 50 -15.06 -0.86 -7.88
C ALA A 50 -13.55 -0.59 -7.95
N PRO A 51 -12.74 -1.50 -8.53
CA PRO A 51 -11.27 -1.37 -8.56
C PRO A 51 -10.78 -0.06 -9.20
N GLN A 52 -11.51 0.45 -10.19
CA GLN A 52 -11.20 1.74 -10.82
C GLN A 52 -11.30 2.91 -9.84
N HIS A 53 -12.31 2.91 -8.96
CA HIS A 53 -12.45 3.92 -7.90
C HIS A 53 -11.26 3.84 -6.95
N ALA A 54 -10.81 2.64 -6.55
CA ALA A 54 -9.61 2.51 -5.72
C ALA A 54 -8.35 3.10 -6.38
N ARG A 55 -8.16 2.89 -7.69
CA ARG A 55 -7.06 3.49 -8.48
C ARG A 55 -7.13 5.02 -8.50
N GLU A 56 -8.31 5.58 -8.71
CA GLU A 56 -8.54 7.03 -8.66
C GLU A 56 -8.21 7.62 -7.27
N ARG A 57 -8.57 6.92 -6.18
CA ARG A 57 -8.23 7.37 -4.82
C ARG A 57 -6.74 7.31 -4.54
N LEU A 58 -6.07 6.24 -4.97
CA LEU A 58 -4.61 6.12 -4.88
C LEU A 58 -3.92 7.29 -5.60
N ALA A 59 -4.33 7.59 -6.84
CA ALA A 59 -3.80 8.72 -7.59
C ALA A 59 -4.09 10.06 -6.89
N HIS A 60 -5.33 10.26 -6.43
CA HIS A 60 -5.75 11.47 -5.71
C HIS A 60 -4.94 11.70 -4.42
N VAL A 61 -4.56 10.65 -3.70
CA VAL A 61 -3.70 10.76 -2.49
C VAL A 61 -2.20 10.71 -2.80
N GLY A 62 -1.81 10.87 -4.07
CA GLY A 62 -0.44 11.11 -4.50
C GLY A 62 0.39 9.84 -4.75
N TRP A 63 -0.23 8.69 -4.97
CA TRP A 63 0.51 7.50 -5.41
C TRP A 63 0.82 7.56 -6.91
N ASN A 64 2.03 7.18 -7.29
CA ASN A 64 2.40 6.99 -8.69
C ASN A 64 1.65 5.77 -9.27
N ALA A 65 1.07 5.90 -10.47
CA ALA A 65 0.35 4.85 -11.18
C ALA A 65 1.15 3.55 -11.31
N GLU A 66 2.46 3.63 -11.58
CA GLU A 66 3.34 2.47 -11.70
C GLU A 66 3.39 1.64 -10.42
N ARG A 67 3.23 2.29 -9.25
CA ARG A 67 3.29 1.63 -7.95
C ARG A 67 2.12 0.69 -7.72
N PHE A 68 0.96 0.95 -8.32
CA PHE A 68 -0.27 0.17 -8.12
C PHE A 68 -0.76 -0.54 -9.39
N ALA A 69 0.14 -0.74 -10.36
CA ALA A 69 -0.15 -1.40 -11.62
C ALA A 69 0.17 -2.92 -11.61
N ALA A 70 0.42 -3.53 -10.44
CA ALA A 70 0.78 -4.94 -10.39
C ALA A 70 -0.39 -5.82 -10.88
N PRO A 71 -0.17 -6.78 -11.81
CA PRO A 71 -1.24 -7.59 -12.38
C PRO A 71 -1.75 -8.67 -11.43
N ALA A 72 -0.97 -9.03 -10.42
CA ALA A 72 -1.35 -10.00 -9.39
C ALA A 72 -0.69 -9.68 -8.05
N ILE A 73 -1.31 -10.17 -6.96
CA ILE A 73 -0.80 -10.05 -5.59
C ILE A 73 0.60 -10.68 -5.46
N ALA A 74 0.86 -11.78 -6.18
CA ALA A 74 2.16 -12.44 -6.17
C ALA A 74 3.27 -11.53 -6.76
N ASP A 75 2.97 -10.83 -7.85
CA ASP A 75 3.89 -9.87 -8.46
C ASP A 75 4.10 -8.65 -7.57
N ALA A 76 3.03 -8.13 -6.97
CA ALA A 76 3.10 -7.07 -5.97
C ALA A 76 4.02 -7.44 -4.81
N ALA A 77 3.88 -8.65 -4.26
CA ALA A 77 4.67 -9.16 -3.15
C ALA A 77 6.17 -9.33 -3.48
N LYS A 78 6.49 -9.68 -4.73
CA LYS A 78 7.87 -9.85 -5.21
C LYS A 78 8.55 -8.52 -5.51
N HIS A 79 7.85 -7.59 -6.16
CA HIS A 79 8.45 -6.37 -6.71
C HIS A 79 8.26 -5.13 -5.82
N GLY A 80 7.56 -5.25 -4.69
CA GLY A 80 7.31 -4.10 -3.81
C GLY A 80 6.24 -3.14 -4.34
N THR A 81 5.45 -3.58 -5.32
CA THR A 81 4.32 -2.84 -5.90
C THR A 81 3.01 -3.25 -5.23
N THR A 82 1.89 -2.72 -5.70
CA THR A 82 0.53 -2.96 -5.17
C THR A 82 -0.36 -3.48 -6.29
N CYS A 83 -1.17 -4.49 -5.99
CA CYS A 83 -2.24 -4.98 -6.84
C CYS A 83 -3.55 -4.28 -6.45
N VAL A 84 -4.29 -3.77 -7.43
CA VAL A 84 -5.62 -3.17 -7.23
C VAL A 84 -6.63 -3.87 -8.11
#